data_AF-X1BB13-F1
#
_entry.id   AF-X1BB13-F1
#
_cell.length_a   1.000
_cell.length_b   1.000
_cell.length_c   1.000
_cell.angle_alpha   90.00
_cell.angle_beta   90.00
_cell.angle_gamma   90.00
#
_symmetry.space_group_name_H-M   'P 1'
#
loop_
_entity.id
_entity.type
_entity.pdbx_description
1 polymer ?
#
loop_
_entity_poly.entity_id
_entity_poly.type
_entity_poly.pdbx_seq_one_letter_code
_entity_poly.pdbx_strand_id
1 'polypeptide(L)'
;MGSVIAEKLIEQGCRVDFVSTFSNVAAWTRHTVDQEKIQARLINLGVNIIPSRNLKAFDGNRVTLECVYTGSEEEIQVDGLVMITARIPNDDLYYALASQADALSAAGIKSLARIGDCLAPGIIASAVFSGHKFAREFDEPDPGDVPF
;
A
#
# COMPACT_ATOMS: atom_id res chain seq x y z
N MET A 1 3.45 -6.51 0.23
CA MET A 1 4.31 -6.29 -0.95
C MET A 1 5.79 -6.17 -0.62
N GLY A 2 6.19 -5.55 0.51
CA GLY A 2 7.61 -5.42 0.87
C GLY A 2 8.45 -6.67 0.69
N SER A 3 8.00 -7.79 1.27
CA SER A 3 8.72 -9.06 1.23
C SER A 3 8.99 -9.57 -0.20
N VAL A 4 8.02 -9.41 -1.10
CA VAL A 4 8.12 -9.84 -2.50
C VAL A 4 9.17 -9.01 -3.25
N ILE A 5 9.20 -7.69 -3.02
CA ILE A 5 10.18 -6.80 -3.65
C ILE A 5 11.59 -7.08 -3.11
N ALA A 6 11.72 -7.30 -1.80
CA ALA A 6 13.00 -7.65 -1.20
C ALA A 6 13.59 -8.93 -1.80
N GLU A 7 12.77 -9.97 -1.93
CA GLU A 7 13.15 -11.21 -2.59
C GLU A 7 13.55 -10.97 -4.06
N LYS A 8 12.79 -10.16 -4.80
CA LYS A 8 13.12 -9.85 -6.18
C LYS A 8 14.48 -9.15 -6.32
N LEU A 9 14.82 -8.24 -5.40
CA LEU A 9 16.11 -7.55 -5.39
C LEU A 9 17.28 -8.49 -5.06
N ILE A 10 17.09 -9.45 -4.14
CA ILE A 10 18.07 -10.51 -3.89
C ILE A 10 18.33 -11.33 -5.17
N GLU A 11 17.29 -11.70 -5.92
CA GLU A 11 17.45 -12.40 -7.21
C GLU A 11 18.23 -11.60 -8.25
N GLN A 12 18.22 -10.26 -8.16
CA GLN A 12 19.00 -9.38 -9.03
C GLN A 12 20.43 -9.14 -8.52
N GLY A 13 20.84 -9.81 -7.45
CA GLY A 13 22.18 -9.71 -6.87
C GLY A 13 22.38 -8.51 -5.92
N CYS A 14 21.30 -7.83 -5.52
CA CYS A 14 21.38 -6.76 -4.53
C CYS A 14 21.56 -7.35 -3.12
N ARG A 15 22.29 -6.65 -2.25
CA ARG A 15 22.17 -6.81 -0.80
C ARG A 15 20.95 -6.00 -0.34
N VAL A 16 20.12 -6.58 0.52
CA VAL A 16 18.86 -5.94 0.96
C VAL A 16 18.80 -5.82 2.47
N ASP A 17 18.65 -4.59 2.95
CA ASP A 17 18.20 -4.28 4.31
C ASP A 17 16.68 -4.02 4.28
N PHE A 18 15.91 -4.84 4.99
CA PHE A 18 14.46 -4.72 5.10
C PHE A 18 14.09 -3.98 6.38
N VAL A 19 13.67 -2.73 6.25
CA VAL A 19 13.29 -1.88 7.39
C VAL A 19 11.76 -1.90 7.57
N SER A 20 11.29 -2.07 8.80
CA SER A 20 9.87 -2.01 9.13
C SER A 20 9.64 -1.48 10.55
N THR A 21 8.56 -0.73 10.75
CA THR A 21 8.12 -0.30 12.08
C THR A 21 7.54 -1.45 12.90
N PHE A 22 7.12 -2.54 12.25
CA PHE A 22 6.67 -3.76 12.93
C PHE A 22 7.85 -4.61 13.41
N SER A 23 7.59 -5.47 14.39
CA SER A 23 8.57 -6.41 14.95
C SER A 23 8.94 -7.56 14.01
N ASN A 24 8.22 -7.72 12.89
CA ASN A 24 8.42 -8.77 11.89
C ASN A 24 8.05 -8.26 10.49
N VAL A 25 8.57 -8.93 9.47
CA VAL A 25 8.26 -8.61 8.07
C VAL A 25 6.87 -9.10 7.70
N ALA A 26 6.21 -8.38 6.80
CA ALA A 26 4.89 -8.73 6.28
C ALA A 26 3.84 -9.02 7.38
N ALA A 27 3.83 -8.25 8.47
CA ALA A 27 3.04 -8.52 9.68
C ALA A 27 1.56 -8.88 9.45
N TRP A 28 0.90 -8.25 8.48
CA TRP A 28 -0.50 -8.56 8.14
C TRP A 28 -0.70 -10.03 7.76
N THR A 29 0.27 -10.66 7.10
CA THR A 29 0.19 -12.04 6.60
C THR A 29 0.05 -13.10 7.70
N ARG A 30 0.03 -12.72 8.98
CA ARG A 30 -0.47 -13.57 10.07
C ARG A 30 -1.93 -13.97 9.84
N HIS A 31 -2.72 -13.08 9.24
CA HIS A 31 -4.11 -13.35 8.88
C HIS A 31 -4.26 -14.23 7.63
N THR A 32 -3.18 -14.48 6.87
CA THR A 32 -3.15 -15.47 5.78
C THR A 32 -2.34 -16.72 6.13
N VAL A 33 -1.79 -16.82 7.35
CA VAL A 33 -0.95 -17.95 7.79
C VAL A 33 0.37 -18.08 7.00
N ASP A 34 0.83 -17.00 6.36
CA ASP A 34 2.08 -17.00 5.57
C ASP A 34 3.26 -16.36 6.30
N GLN A 35 3.03 -15.62 7.39
CA GLN A 35 4.04 -14.74 7.99
C GLN A 35 5.33 -15.46 8.38
N GLU A 36 5.22 -16.61 9.08
CA GLU A 36 6.39 -17.38 9.52
C GLU A 36 7.21 -17.92 8.34
N LYS A 37 6.52 -18.38 7.28
CA LYS A 37 7.17 -18.87 6.05
C LYS A 37 7.89 -17.74 5.32
N ILE A 38 7.26 -16.57 5.21
CA ILE A 38 7.86 -15.40 4.58
C ILE A 38 9.09 -14.94 5.37
N GLN A 39 8.98 -14.83 6.70
CA GLN A 39 10.09 -14.45 7.56
C GLN A 39 11.27 -15.42 7.39
N ALA A 40 11.03 -16.74 7.50
CA ALA A 40 12.06 -17.76 7.35
C ALA A 40 12.71 -17.72 5.96
N ARG A 41 11.91 -17.54 4.90
CA ARG A 41 12.41 -17.43 3.53
C ARG A 41 13.36 -16.23 3.38
N LEU A 42 12.97 -15.04 3.83
CA LEU A 42 13.82 -13.85 3.71
C LEU A 42 15.12 -13.99 4.50
N ILE A 43 15.08 -14.57 5.71
CA ILE A 43 16.29 -14.87 6.49
C ILE A 43 17.22 -15.82 5.73
N ASN A 44 16.68 -16.91 5.18
CA ASN A 44 17.48 -17.89 4.42
C ASN A 44 18.05 -17.33 3.11
N LEU A 45 17.41 -16.29 2.55
CA LEU A 45 17.91 -15.54 1.40
C LEU A 45 18.98 -14.50 1.76
N GLY A 46 19.29 -14.32 3.05
CA GLY A 46 20.29 -13.36 3.53
C GLY A 46 19.81 -11.91 3.58
N VAL A 47 18.48 -11.68 3.57
CA VAL A 47 17.92 -10.35 3.81
C VAL A 47 18.20 -9.96 5.26
N ASN A 48 18.82 -8.79 5.46
CA ASN A 48 19.01 -8.24 6.79
C ASN A 48 17.72 -7.54 7.24
N ILE A 49 17.00 -8.14 8.19
CA ILE A 49 15.72 -7.62 8.66
C ILE A 49 15.97 -6.69 9.84
N ILE A 50 15.55 -5.44 9.70
CA ILE A 50 15.68 -4.36 10.69
C ILE A 50 14.27 -4.00 11.20
N PRO A 51 13.78 -4.69 12.24
CA PRO A 51 12.44 -4.45 12.79
C PRO A 51 12.40 -3.24 13.72
N SER A 52 11.20 -2.76 14.03
CA SER A 52 10.96 -1.69 15.01
C SER A 52 11.74 -0.40 14.71
N ARG A 53 11.95 -0.11 13.42
CA ARG A 53 12.61 1.10 12.93
C ARG A 53 11.71 1.84 11.94
N ASN A 54 11.67 3.15 12.06
CA ASN A 54 11.07 4.04 11.07
C ASN A 54 12.17 4.72 10.25
N LEU A 55 11.90 5.03 8.99
CA LEU A 55 12.77 5.90 8.20
C LEU A 55 12.54 7.36 8.62
N LYS A 56 13.58 8.03 9.11
CA LYS A 56 13.54 9.44 9.51
C LYS A 56 14.02 10.38 8.41
N ALA A 57 15.09 10.01 7.72
CA ALA A 57 15.67 10.80 6.65
C ALA A 57 16.39 9.92 5.61
N PHE A 58 16.51 10.44 4.39
CA PHE A 58 17.34 9.88 3.32
C PHE A 58 17.97 11.03 2.54
N ASP A 59 19.31 11.05 2.44
CA ASP A 59 20.06 12.12 1.77
C ASP A 59 20.54 11.77 0.35
N GLY A 60 20.20 10.56 -0.13
CA GLY A 60 20.62 10.04 -1.43
C GLY A 60 21.60 8.86 -1.34
N ASN A 61 22.38 8.74 -0.26
CA ASN A 61 23.28 7.60 -0.05
C ASN A 61 23.33 7.08 1.40
N ARG A 62 22.60 7.74 2.31
CA ARG A 62 22.50 7.36 3.72
C ARG A 62 21.06 7.48 4.16
N VAL A 63 20.60 6.46 4.88
CA VAL A 63 19.33 6.50 5.60
C VAL A 63 19.60 6.72 7.09
N THR A 64 18.77 7.56 7.71
CA THR A 64 18.67 7.69 9.16
C THR A 64 17.44 6.93 9.60
N LEU A 65 17.62 5.91 10.43
CA LEU A 65 16.55 5.12 11.01
C LEU A 65 16.35 5.52 12.46
N GLU A 66 15.11 5.50 12.92
CA GLU A 66 14.73 5.84 14.29
C GLU A 66 14.00 4.67 14.93
N CYS A 67 14.39 4.33 16.16
CA CYS A 67 13.66 3.36 16.99
C CYS A 67 12.25 3.85 17.28
N VAL A 68 11.23 3.06 16.92
CA VAL A 68 9.82 3.42 17.17
C VAL A 68 9.46 3.47 18.67
N TYR A 69 10.33 2.96 19.55
CA TYR A 69 10.10 2.93 21.00
C TYR A 69 10.90 3.99 21.77
N THR A 70 12.13 4.24 21.36
CA THR A 70 13.08 5.07 22.13
C THR A 70 13.45 6.37 21.44
N GLY A 71 13.15 6.51 20.13
CA GLY A 71 13.63 7.62 19.31
C GLY A 71 15.14 7.58 19.04
N SER A 72 15.86 6.52 19.45
CA SER A 72 17.29 6.41 19.19
C SER A 72 17.54 6.25 17.69
N GLU A 73 18.49 7.02 17.18
CA GLU A 73 18.82 7.05 15.75
C GLU A 73 20.03 6.17 15.43
N GLU A 74 20.03 5.61 14.23
CA GLU A 74 21.17 4.94 13.61
C GLU A 74 21.23 5.28 12.13
N GLU A 75 22.44 5.31 11.57
CA GLU A 75 22.65 5.62 10.16
C GLU A 75 23.20 4.41 9.40
N ILE A 76 22.72 4.22 8.17
CA ILE A 76 23.13 3.13 7.29
C ILE A 76 23.44 3.69 5.90
N GLN A 77 24.61 3.39 5.36
CA GLN A 77 24.98 3.69 3.97
C GLN A 77 24.25 2.74 3.02
N VAL A 78 23.63 3.28 1.98
CA VAL A 78 22.87 2.53 0.97
C VAL A 78 23.07 3.11 -0.43
N ASP A 79 23.05 2.27 -1.45
CA ASP A 79 23.10 2.72 -2.84
C ASP A 79 21.74 3.18 -3.38
N GLY A 80 20.65 2.83 -2.68
CA GLY A 80 19.29 3.19 -3.07
C GLY A 80 18.25 2.86 -2.00
N LEU A 81 17.06 3.45 -2.16
CA LEU A 81 15.93 3.32 -1.24
C LEU A 81 14.67 2.96 -2.02
N VAL A 82 13.97 1.91 -1.60
CA VAL A 82 12.67 1.51 -2.16
C VAL A 82 11.59 1.71 -1.12
N MET A 83 10.71 2.69 -1.34
CA MET A 83 9.64 3.06 -0.41
C MET A 83 8.37 2.22 -0.67
N ILE A 84 7.97 1.43 0.33
CA ILE A 84 6.75 0.61 0.29
C ILE A 84 5.90 0.99 1.51
N THR A 85 5.21 2.12 1.40
CA THR A 85 4.46 2.72 2.51
C THR A 85 2.95 2.59 2.28
N ALA A 86 2.38 3.47 1.47
CA ALA A 86 0.97 3.52 1.13
C ALA A 86 0.79 3.82 -0.37
N ARG A 87 -0.46 3.77 -0.83
CA ARG A 87 -0.85 4.17 -2.18
C ARG A 87 -1.77 5.38 -2.08
N ILE A 88 -1.70 6.24 -3.09
CA ILE A 88 -2.61 7.36 -3.28
C ILE A 88 -3.60 6.94 -4.38
N PRO A 89 -4.91 7.20 -4.23
CA PRO A 89 -5.87 6.97 -5.30
C PRO A 89 -5.47 7.72 -6.58
N ASN A 90 -5.75 7.13 -7.74
CA ASN A 90 -5.69 7.82 -9.02
C ASN A 90 -7.11 8.18 -9.44
N ASP A 91 -7.56 9.38 -9.08
CA ASP A 91 -8.95 9.84 -9.22
C ASP A 91 -9.10 11.20 -9.91
N ASP A 92 -8.03 11.68 -10.55
CA ASP A 92 -8.02 12.95 -11.29
C ASP A 92 -9.12 13.02 -12.34
N LEU A 93 -9.32 11.95 -13.11
CA LEU A 93 -10.39 11.87 -14.12
C LEU A 93 -11.77 12.01 -13.48
N TYR A 94 -12.00 11.39 -12.32
CA TYR A 94 -13.28 11.49 -11.64
C TYR A 94 -13.54 12.94 -11.22
N TYR A 95 -12.58 13.62 -10.60
CA TYR A 95 -12.76 15.00 -10.17
C TYR A 95 -12.88 15.97 -11.36
N ALA A 96 -12.16 15.72 -12.45
CA ALA A 96 -12.30 16.46 -13.69
C ALA A 96 -13.70 16.35 -14.29
N LEU A 97 -14.32 15.17 -14.25
CA LEU A 97 -15.70 14.95 -14.71
C LEU A 97 -16.73 15.51 -13.71
N ALA A 98 -16.53 15.26 -12.41
CA ALA A 98 -17.44 15.71 -11.35
C ALA A 98 -17.56 17.24 -11.28
N SER A 99 -16.48 17.97 -11.62
CA SER A 99 -16.52 19.44 -11.73
C SER A 99 -17.34 19.97 -12.91
N GLN A 100 -17.79 19.10 -13.83
CA GLN A 100 -18.54 19.44 -15.04
C GLN A 100 -19.95 18.85 -15.03
N ALA A 101 -20.63 18.90 -13.88
CA ALA A 101 -21.95 18.28 -13.69
C ALA A 101 -22.99 18.67 -14.77
N ASP A 102 -23.04 19.94 -15.18
CA ASP A 102 -23.96 20.40 -16.23
C ASP A 102 -23.66 19.77 -17.59
N ALA A 103 -22.38 19.62 -17.95
CA ALA A 103 -21.97 18.99 -19.20
C ALA A 103 -22.27 17.48 -19.19
N LEU A 104 -22.08 16.80 -18.05
CA LEU A 104 -22.47 15.40 -17.88
C LEU A 104 -23.99 15.24 -18.05
N SER A 105 -24.78 16.11 -17.41
CA SER A 105 -26.23 16.11 -17.53
C SER A 105 -26.69 16.36 -18.98
N ALA A 106 -26.11 17.36 -19.65
CA ALA A 106 -26.39 17.65 -21.06
C ALA A 106 -26.02 16.49 -22.00
N ALA A 107 -25.01 15.69 -21.64
CA ALA A 107 -24.63 14.46 -22.36
C ALA A 107 -25.50 13.24 -22.02
N GLY A 108 -26.49 13.38 -21.12
CA GLY A 108 -27.38 12.29 -20.71
C GLY A 108 -26.77 11.34 -19.67
N ILE A 109 -25.66 11.70 -19.04
CA ILE A 109 -25.03 10.90 -17.98
C ILE A 109 -25.81 11.11 -16.68
N LYS A 110 -26.39 10.02 -16.15
CA LYS A 110 -27.26 10.05 -14.97
C LYS A 110 -26.51 10.02 -13.64
N SER A 111 -25.37 9.33 -13.60
CA SER A 111 -24.57 9.17 -12.39
C SER A 111 -23.09 8.98 -12.75
N LEU A 112 -22.23 9.37 -11.82
CA LEU A 112 -20.78 9.19 -11.89
C LEU A 112 -20.33 8.59 -10.57
N ALA A 113 -19.57 7.49 -10.61
CA ALA A 113 -19.09 6.79 -9.43
C ALA A 113 -17.64 6.32 -9.60
N ARG A 114 -16.95 6.12 -8.48
CA ARG A 114 -15.63 5.49 -8.41
C ARG A 114 -15.74 4.12 -7.75
N ILE A 115 -14.92 3.17 -8.17
CA ILE A 115 -14.84 1.82 -7.59
C ILE A 115 -13.37 1.39 -7.45
N GLY A 116 -13.13 0.47 -6.52
CA GLY A 116 -11.81 -0.11 -6.30
C GLY A 116 -10.78 0.90 -5.82
N ASP A 117 -9.53 0.75 -6.27
CA ASP A 117 -8.40 1.50 -5.70
C ASP A 117 -8.43 3.01 -6.03
N CYS A 118 -9.14 3.44 -7.07
CA CYS A 118 -9.35 4.88 -7.33
C CYS A 118 -10.37 5.51 -6.36
N LEU A 119 -11.16 4.70 -5.66
CA LEU A 119 -11.99 5.15 -4.55
C LEU A 119 -11.20 5.10 -3.23
N ALA A 120 -10.62 3.93 -2.93
CA ALA A 120 -9.80 3.71 -1.75
C ALA A 120 -8.87 2.51 -1.95
N PRO A 121 -7.54 2.69 -2.01
CA PRO A 121 -6.59 1.61 -2.21
C PRO A 121 -6.71 0.50 -1.14
N GLY A 122 -6.99 -0.73 -1.57
CA GLY A 122 -7.21 -1.87 -0.67
C GLY A 122 -6.55 -3.16 -1.13
N ILE A 123 -6.95 -4.29 -0.53
CA ILE A 123 -6.58 -5.60 -1.07
C ILE A 123 -7.34 -5.85 -2.37
N ILE A 124 -6.84 -6.78 -3.20
CA ILE A 124 -7.48 -7.15 -4.48
C ILE A 124 -8.97 -7.51 -4.28
N ALA A 125 -9.29 -8.24 -3.20
CA ALA A 125 -10.68 -8.60 -2.89
C ALA A 125 -11.59 -7.38 -2.66
N SER A 126 -11.08 -6.28 -2.09
CA SER A 126 -11.85 -5.03 -1.91
C SER A 126 -12.16 -4.37 -3.25
N ALA A 127 -11.23 -4.41 -4.21
CA ALA A 127 -11.48 -3.89 -5.56
C ALA A 127 -12.52 -4.74 -6.31
N VAL A 128 -12.42 -6.06 -6.23
CA VAL A 128 -13.41 -6.99 -6.81
C VAL A 128 -14.79 -6.76 -6.17
N PHE A 129 -14.85 -6.69 -4.84
CA PHE A 129 -16.09 -6.42 -4.11
C PHE A 129 -16.69 -5.07 -4.50
N SER A 130 -15.89 -4.01 -4.60
CA SER A 130 -16.37 -2.68 -4.97
C SER A 130 -17.01 -2.65 -6.35
N GLY A 131 -16.42 -3.31 -7.35
CA GLY A 131 -17.03 -3.46 -8.68
C GLY A 131 -18.31 -4.29 -8.66
N HIS A 132 -18.31 -5.40 -7.92
CA HIS A 132 -19.49 -6.26 -7.77
C HIS A 132 -20.65 -5.53 -7.08
N LYS A 133 -20.35 -4.77 -6.02
CA LYS A 133 -21.30 -3.95 -5.27
C LYS A 133 -21.94 -2.90 -6.20
N PHE A 134 -21.12 -2.13 -6.90
CA PHE A 134 -21.61 -1.10 -7.83
C PHE A 134 -22.55 -1.69 -8.90
N ALA A 135 -22.20 -2.85 -9.47
CA ALA A 135 -23.06 -3.49 -10.48
C ALA A 135 -24.40 -3.98 -9.92
N ARG A 136 -24.45 -4.42 -8.66
CA ARG A 136 -25.69 -4.91 -8.02
C ARG A 136 -26.59 -3.79 -7.51
N GLU A 137 -26.01 -2.67 -7.13
CA GLU A 137 -26.71 -1.48 -6.64
C GLU A 137 -27.03 -0.50 -7.79
N PHE A 138 -26.63 -0.81 -9.02
CA PHE A 138 -26.94 0.01 -10.17
C PHE A 138 -28.45 0.06 -10.41
N ASP A 139 -29.01 1.27 -10.49
CA ASP A 139 -30.44 1.58 -10.53
C ASP A 139 -31.25 1.23 -9.27
N GLU A 140 -30.62 0.76 -8.19
CA GLU A 140 -31.28 0.61 -6.89
C GLU A 140 -31.41 1.97 -6.17
N PRO A 141 -32.41 2.15 -5.30
CA PRO A 141 -32.49 3.32 -4.43
C PRO A 141 -31.23 3.45 -3.58
N ASP A 142 -30.77 4.68 -3.34
CA ASP A 142 -29.65 4.93 -2.44
C ASP A 142 -29.97 4.33 -1.05
N PRO A 143 -29.20 3.33 -0.58
CA PRO A 143 -29.44 2.72 0.72
C PRO A 143 -29.21 3.70 1.89
N GLY A 144 -28.65 4.88 1.62
CA GLY A 144 -28.33 5.91 2.62
C GLY A 144 -27.08 5.57 3.43
N ASP A 145 -26.70 6.48 4.34
CA ASP A 145 -25.63 6.22 5.29
C ASP A 145 -26.06 5.15 6.29
N VAL A 146 -25.28 4.10 6.38
CA VAL A 146 -25.40 3.10 7.42
C VAL A 146 -24.58 3.55 8.64
N PRO A 147 -25.20 3.78 9.81
CA PRO A 147 -24.51 4.32 10.97
C PRO A 147 -23.69 3.22 11.64
N PHE A 148 -22.38 3.19 11.38
CA PHE A 148 -21.42 2.44 12.18
C PHE A 148 -20.15 3.26 12.41
#